data_AF-A0A1M5PM75-F1
#
_entry.id   AF-A0A1M5PM75-F1
#
_cell.length_a   1.000
_cell.length_b   1.000
_cell.length_c   1.000
_cell.angle_alpha   90.00
_cell.angle_beta   90.00
_cell.angle_gamma   90.00
#
_symmetry.space_group_name_H-M   'P 1'
#
loop_
_entity.id
_entity.type
_entity.pdbx_description
1 polymer ?
#
loop_
_entity_poly.entity_id
_entity_poly.type
_entity_poly.pdbx_seq_one_letter_code
_entity_poly.pdbx_strand_id
1 'polypeptide(L)'
;MIIVSKYIVPKGYFGLTLFPFIVLKRKELLFNKILVNHEKIHLRQQLELLIIPFYLLYFIEFIIRYAKLKDWQQTYRSISFEREAYINEQDSKFLKKRPFWNFINYF
;
A
#
# COMPACT_ATOMS: atom_id res chain seq x y z
N MET A 1 -13.68 -3.86 4.20
CA MET A 1 -14.50 -4.70 3.28
C MET A 1 -13.72 -4.87 1.98
N ILE A 2 -13.74 -6.06 1.34
CA ILE A 2 -13.05 -6.25 0.06
C ILE A 2 -14.06 -6.10 -1.08
N ILE A 3 -13.74 -5.25 -2.05
CA ILE A 3 -14.53 -5.01 -3.26
C ILE A 3 -13.74 -5.59 -4.44
N VAL A 4 -14.43 -6.20 -5.40
CA VAL A 4 -13.80 -6.65 -6.64
C VAL A 4 -14.29 -5.78 -7.80
N SER A 5 -13.39 -5.01 -8.40
CA SER A 5 -13.70 -4.17 -9.55
C SER A 5 -12.47 -3.92 -10.42
N LYS A 6 -12.55 -4.35 -11.69
CA LYS A 6 -11.49 -4.12 -12.67
C LYS A 6 -11.35 -2.66 -13.12
N TYR A 7 -12.38 -1.84 -12.88
CA TYR A 7 -12.45 -0.47 -13.36
C TYR A 7 -11.83 0.53 -12.38
N ILE A 8 -11.80 0.17 -11.09
CA ILE A 8 -11.25 1.01 -10.03
C ILE A 8 -9.74 0.80 -9.89
N VAL A 9 -9.25 -0.41 -10.12
CA VAL A 9 -7.83 -0.72 -10.04
C VAL A 9 -7.11 -0.21 -11.31
N PRO A 10 -6.11 0.68 -11.18
CA PRO A 10 -5.36 1.19 -12.32
C PRO A 10 -4.68 0.09 -13.15
N LYS A 11 -4.42 0.37 -14.43
CA LYS A 11 -3.64 -0.54 -15.29
C LYS A 11 -2.24 -0.73 -14.70
N GLY A 12 -1.74 -1.97 -14.69
CA GLY A 12 -0.45 -2.33 -14.09
C GLY A 12 -0.53 -2.84 -12.64
N TYR A 13 -1.66 -2.67 -11.95
CA TYR A 13 -1.83 -3.06 -10.55
C TYR A 13 -2.87 -4.19 -10.38
N PHE A 14 -2.76 -4.93 -9.28
CA PHE A 14 -3.66 -6.04 -8.93
C PHE A 14 -4.65 -5.68 -7.82
N GLY A 15 -4.26 -4.77 -6.93
CA GLY A 15 -5.08 -4.24 -5.85
C GLY A 15 -4.89 -2.74 -5.69
N LEU A 16 -5.79 -2.13 -4.94
CA LEU A 16 -5.74 -0.75 -4.48
C LEU A 16 -6.45 -0.66 -3.14
N THR A 17 -5.83 -0.01 -2.16
CA THR A 17 -6.46 0.26 -0.88
C THR A 17 -6.93 1.71 -0.76
N LEU A 18 -8.23 1.89 -0.57
CA LEU A 18 -8.88 3.16 -0.27
C LEU A 18 -9.73 2.97 0.97
N PHE A 19 -9.27 3.45 2.13
CA PHE A 19 -9.94 3.21 3.41
C PHE A 19 -11.45 3.52 3.32
N PRO A 20 -12.33 2.61 3.80
CA PRO A 20 -12.09 1.34 4.51
C PRO A 20 -12.06 0.09 3.60
N PHE A 21 -11.82 0.27 2.31
CA PHE A 21 -11.95 -0.75 1.27
C PHE A 21 -10.61 -1.20 0.70
N ILE A 22 -10.48 -2.52 0.53
CA ILE A 22 -9.48 -3.11 -0.34
C ILE A 22 -10.18 -3.42 -1.65
N VAL A 23 -9.68 -2.89 -2.76
CA VAL A 23 -10.24 -3.13 -4.08
C VAL A 23 -9.31 -4.05 -4.85
N LEU A 24 -9.79 -5.23 -5.22
CA LEU A 24 -9.04 -6.19 -6.03
C LEU A 24 -9.55 -6.17 -7.47
N LYS A 25 -8.64 -6.39 -8.42
CA LYS A 25 -8.98 -6.34 -9.85
C LYS A 25 -9.86 -7.52 -10.30
N ARG A 26 -9.68 -8.69 -9.70
CA ARG A 26 -10.36 -9.94 -10.04
C ARG A 26 -10.67 -10.77 -8.79
N LYS A 27 -11.63 -11.70 -8.89
CA LYS A 27 -12.07 -12.49 -7.74
C LYS A 27 -11.00 -13.48 -7.27
N GLU A 28 -10.23 -14.06 -8.20
CA GLU A 28 -9.17 -15.02 -7.87
C GLU A 28 -8.11 -14.44 -6.91
N LEU A 29 -7.89 -13.12 -6.96
CA LEU A 29 -6.93 -12.42 -6.10
C LEU A 29 -7.31 -12.44 -4.61
N LEU A 30 -8.57 -12.74 -4.28
CA LEU A 30 -9.01 -12.93 -2.89
C LEU A 30 -8.25 -14.09 -2.21
N PHE A 31 -7.82 -15.09 -2.99
CA PHE A 31 -7.07 -16.25 -2.48
C PHE A 31 -5.57 -15.98 -2.40
N ASN A 32 -5.08 -14.88 -2.99
CA ASN A 32 -3.69 -14.47 -2.84
C ASN A 32 -3.49 -13.80 -1.48
N LYS A 33 -3.12 -14.61 -0.48
CA LYS A 33 -2.92 -14.16 0.89
C LYS A 33 -1.83 -13.08 1.02
N ILE A 34 -0.81 -13.11 0.16
CA ILE A 34 0.29 -12.14 0.17
C ILE A 34 -0.24 -10.77 -0.24
N LEU A 35 -0.90 -10.69 -1.41
CA LEU A 35 -1.52 -9.44 -1.88
C LEU A 35 -2.56 -8.92 -0.87
N VAL A 36 -3.42 -9.79 -0.35
CA VAL A 36 -4.43 -9.37 0.64
C VAL A 36 -3.77 -8.85 1.92
N ASN A 37 -2.64 -9.41 2.33
CA ASN A 37 -1.89 -8.91 3.49
C ASN A 37 -1.25 -7.55 3.21
N HIS A 38 -0.64 -7.38 2.02
CA HIS A 38 -0.10 -6.11 1.54
C HIS A 38 -1.15 -4.98 1.62
N GLU A 39 -2.34 -5.21 1.06
CA GLU A 39 -3.43 -4.24 1.09
C GLU A 39 -3.96 -3.96 2.51
N LYS A 40 -3.93 -4.97 3.41
CA LYS A 40 -4.26 -4.75 4.83
C LYS A 40 -3.22 -3.88 5.56
N ILE A 41 -1.94 -3.95 5.17
CA ILE A 41 -0.90 -3.06 5.68
C ILE A 41 -1.22 -1.62 5.31
N HIS A 42 -1.62 -1.35 4.07
CA HIS A 42 -2.06 -0.02 3.66
C HIS A 42 -3.28 0.48 4.43
N LEU A 43 -4.29 -0.36 4.69
CA LEU A 43 -5.42 0.04 5.53
C LEU A 43 -4.96 0.50 6.92
N ARG A 44 -3.98 -0.20 7.52
CA ARG A 44 -3.45 0.17 8.82
C ARG A 44 -2.66 1.47 8.75
N GLN A 45 -1.79 1.65 7.75
CA GLN A 45 -1.06 2.90 7.53
C GLN A 45 -2.01 4.09 7.34
N GLN A 46 -3.06 3.93 6.53
CA GLN A 46 -4.09 4.96 6.30
C GLN A 46 -4.79 5.34 7.61
N LEU A 47 -5.17 4.36 8.43
CA LEU A 47 -5.76 4.62 9.75
C LEU A 47 -4.81 5.36 10.70
N GLU A 48 -3.53 4.96 10.75
CA GLU A 48 -2.54 5.57 11.65
C GLU A 48 -2.21 7.02 11.30
N LEU A 49 -2.39 7.40 10.03
CA LEU A 49 -2.20 8.75 9.52
C LEU A 49 -3.53 9.45 9.21
N LEU A 50 -4.62 9.10 9.89
CA LEU A 50 -5.93 9.77 9.80
C LEU A 50 -6.48 9.91 8.37
N ILE A 51 -6.11 8.99 7.47
CA ILE A 51 -6.53 8.86 6.07
C ILE A 51 -6.06 10.03 5.19
N ILE A 52 -6.46 11.27 5.50
CA ILE A 52 -6.12 12.44 4.68
C ILE A 52 -4.60 12.74 4.74
N PRO A 53 -3.97 12.84 5.92
CA PRO A 53 -2.52 13.01 6.00
C PRO A 53 -1.71 11.89 5.31
N PHE A 54 -2.22 10.64 5.31
CA PHE A 54 -1.58 9.53 4.59
C PHE A 54 -1.39 9.86 3.11
N TYR A 55 -2.47 10.24 2.41
CA TYR A 55 -2.39 10.52 0.97
C TYR A 55 -1.50 11.73 0.67
N LEU A 56 -1.53 12.75 1.53
CA LEU A 56 -0.66 13.91 1.37
C LEU A 56 0.83 13.53 1.48
N LEU A 57 1.20 12.80 2.53
CA LEU A 57 2.59 12.35 2.73
C LEU A 57 3.04 11.40 1.63
N TYR A 58 2.19 10.44 1.24
CA TYR A 58 2.45 9.51 0.15
C TYR A 58 2.75 10.26 -1.17
N PHE A 59 1.93 11.26 -1.51
CA PHE A 59 2.10 12.02 -2.74
C PHE A 59 3.33 12.92 -2.72
N ILE A 60 3.61 13.60 -1.60
CA ILE A 60 4.82 14.42 -1.42
C ILE A 60 6.07 13.55 -1.56
N GLU A 61 6.10 12.39 -0.88
CA GLU A 61 7.21 11.46 -0.96
C GLU A 61 7.42 10.97 -2.40
N PHE A 62 6.32 10.62 -3.09
CA PHE A 62 6.38 10.21 -4.49
C PHE A 62 7.00 11.29 -5.38
N ILE A 63 6.60 12.56 -5.26
CA ILE A 63 7.17 13.66 -6.06
C ILE A 63 8.67 13.80 -5.80
N ILE A 64 9.09 13.80 -4.52
CA ILE A 64 10.50 13.97 -4.15
C ILE A 64 11.35 12.82 -4.73
N ARG A 65 10.87 11.57 -4.63
CA ARG A 65 11.58 10.41 -5.15
C ARG A 65 11.54 10.34 -6.68
N TYR A 66 10.43 10.72 -7.30
CA TYR A 66 10.28 10.75 -8.76
C TYR A 66 11.24 11.75 -9.39
N ALA A 67 11.42 12.94 -8.78
CA ALA A 67 12.39 13.93 -9.23
C ALA A 67 13.83 13.38 -9.26
N LYS A 68 14.17 12.42 -8.39
CA LYS A 68 15.48 11.76 -8.32
C LYS A 68 15.60 10.57 -9.28
N LEU A 69 14.62 9.67 -9.27
CA LEU A 69 14.68 8.39 -10.00
C LEU A 69 14.23 8.50 -11.46
N LYS A 70 13.30 9.41 -11.77
CA LYS A 70 12.69 9.61 -13.10
C LYS A 70 12.03 8.35 -13.71
N ASP A 71 11.77 7.34 -12.89
CA ASP A 71 11.13 6.08 -13.26
C ASP A 71 9.91 5.84 -12.36
N TRP A 72 8.73 5.69 -12.97
CA TRP A 72 7.47 5.56 -12.24
C TRP A 72 7.44 4.33 -11.33
N GLN A 73 7.84 3.17 -11.84
CA GLN A 73 7.74 1.90 -11.12
C GLN A 73 8.76 1.80 -10.01
N GLN A 74 10.00 2.25 -10.26
CA GLN A 74 11.04 2.33 -9.23
C GLN A 74 10.65 3.34 -8.16
N THR A 75 10.10 4.49 -8.55
CA THR A 75 9.62 5.49 -7.59
C THR A 75 8.52 4.92 -6.72
N TYR A 76 7.48 4.32 -7.32
CA TYR A 76 6.39 3.68 -6.60
C TYR A 76 6.91 2.69 -5.56
N ARG A 77 7.78 1.76 -5.95
CA ARG A 77 8.36 0.76 -5.03
C ARG A 77 9.29 1.35 -3.97
N SER A 78 9.79 2.55 -4.18
CA SER A 78 10.70 3.22 -3.24
C SER A 78 9.98 4.05 -2.16
N ILE A 79 8.68 4.29 -2.31
CA ILE A 79 7.88 4.98 -1.28
C ILE A 79 7.92 4.17 0.02
N SER A 80 8.09 4.83 1.15
CA SER A 80 8.24 4.20 2.48
C SER A 80 7.08 3.27 2.81
N PHE A 81 5.85 3.70 2.51
CA PHE A 81 4.64 2.92 2.73
C PHE A 81 4.61 1.63 1.89
N GLU A 82 5.01 1.72 0.62
CA GLU A 82 5.12 0.58 -0.30
C GLU A 82 6.26 -0.34 0.12
N ARG A 83 7.43 0.20 0.47
CA ARG A 83 8.58 -0.56 0.97
C ARG A 83 8.19 -1.37 2.20
N GLU A 84 7.52 -0.75 3.17
CA GLU A 84 7.02 -1.44 4.34
C GLU A 84 6.07 -2.59 3.96
N ALA A 85 5.10 -2.34 3.08
CA ALA A 85 4.14 -3.34 2.67
C ALA A 85 4.82 -4.51 1.94
N TYR A 86 5.68 -4.25 0.94
CA TYR A 86 6.41 -5.27 0.20
C TYR A 86 7.38 -6.09 1.05
N ILE A 87 8.04 -5.48 2.04
CA ILE A 87 8.99 -6.22 2.90
C ILE A 87 8.24 -7.15 3.86
N ASN A 88 7.02 -6.79 4.28
CA ASN A 88 6.29 -7.51 5.31
C ASN A 88 5.06 -8.28 4.80
N GLU A 89 4.73 -8.23 3.51
CA GLU A 89 3.52 -8.85 2.94
C GLU A 89 3.47 -10.38 3.12
N GLN A 90 4.63 -11.05 3.26
CA GLN A 90 4.68 -12.49 3.52
C GLN A 90 4.42 -12.84 5.00
N ASP A 91 4.67 -11.91 5.93
CA ASP A 91 4.43 -12.14 7.35
C ASP A 91 2.97 -11.81 7.71
N SER A 92 2.14 -12.86 7.69
CA SER A 92 0.72 -12.77 8.08
C SER A 92 0.47 -12.29 9.53
N LYS A 93 1.48 -12.32 10.40
CA LYS A 93 1.40 -11.84 11.78
C LYS A 93 1.94 -10.42 11.95
N PHE A 94 2.53 -9.84 10.91
CA PHE A 94 3.15 -8.52 10.95
C PHE A 94 2.25 -7.46 11.57
N LEU A 95 1.00 -7.35 11.11
CA LEU A 95 0.03 -6.37 11.61
C LEU A 95 -0.25 -6.46 13.11
N LYS A 96 -0.04 -7.62 13.75
CA LYS A 96 -0.25 -7.79 15.20
C LYS A 96 0.92 -7.27 16.04
N LYS A 97 2.13 -7.28 15.48
CA LYS A 97 3.37 -6.87 16.17
C LYS A 97 3.93 -5.52 15.70
N ARG A 98 3.35 -4.97 14.62
CA ARG A 98 3.82 -3.75 13.98
C ARG A 98 3.66 -2.54 14.93
N PRO A 99 4.73 -1.77 15.18
CA PRO A 99 4.65 -0.56 15.98
C PRO A 99 3.91 0.56 15.24
N PHE A 100 3.44 1.56 15.98
CA PHE A 100 2.82 2.75 15.41
C PHE A 100 3.84 3.53 14.59
N TRP A 101 3.44 4.04 13.41
CA TRP A 101 4.32 4.80 12.50
C TRP A 101 5.58 4.05 12.02
N ASN A 102 5.52 2.72 11.94
CA ASN A 102 6.65 1.90 11.49
C ASN A 102 7.15 2.23 10.06
N PHE A 103 6.32 2.87 9.23
CA PHE A 103 6.71 3.33 7.88
C PHE A 103 7.92 4.29 7.90
N ILE A 104 8.16 5.00 9.01
CA ILE A 104 9.30 5.93 9.16
C ILE A 104 10.64 5.21 8.99
N ASN A 105 10.73 3.94 9.38
CA ASN A 105 11.94 3.11 9.23
C ASN A 105 12.29 2.79 7.77
N TYR A 106 11.41 3.16 6.83
CA TYR A 106 11.55 2.87 5.40
C TYR A 106 11.70 4.14 4.54
N PHE A 107 11.94 5.30 5.15
CA PHE A 107 12.31 6.54 4.44
C PHE A 107 13.68 6.48 3.76
#